data_AF-A0A1V5UBW3-F1
#
_entry.id   AF-A0A1V5UBW3-F1
#
_cell.length_a   1.000
_cell.length_b   1.000
_cell.length_c   1.000
_cell.angle_alpha   90.00
_cell.angle_beta   90.00
_cell.angle_gamma   90.00
#
_symmetry.space_group_name_H-M   'P 1'
#
loop_
_entity.id
_entity.type
_entity.pdbx_description
1 polymer ?
#
loop_
_entity_poly.entity_id
_entity_poly.type
_entity_poly.pdbx_seq_one_letter_code
_entity_poly.pdbx_strand_id
1 'polypeptide(L)' 'MQIDQYGFEATSEYFHRRKLQPYRVAEAGSVTYLCFDDGENRPVHRITKNDTETVIEWAYGAWADRATLNYVPINETLEV' A
#
# COMPACT_ATOMS: atom_id res chain seq x y z
N MET A 1 15.24 -4.87 -4.29
CA MET A 1 14.39 -5.72 -5.14
C MET A 1 13.16 -4.92 -5.49
N GLN A 2 12.83 -4.76 -6.78
CA GLN A 2 11.71 -3.92 -7.18
C GLN A 2 10.37 -4.64 -6.96
N ILE A 3 9.46 -4.00 -6.23
CA ILE A 3 8.11 -4.49 -5.96
C ILE A 3 7.03 -3.48 -6.34
N ASP A 4 5.84 -3.97 -6.63
CA ASP A 4 4.64 -3.17 -6.88
C ASP A 4 3.81 -2.92 -5.61
N GLN A 5 2.71 -2.17 -5.77
CA GLN A 5 1.80 -1.78 -4.69
C GLN A 5 1.08 -2.96 -4.02
N TYR A 6 1.19 -4.17 -4.55
CA TYR A 6 0.66 -5.41 -3.97
C TYR A 6 1.78 -6.35 -3.51
N GLY A 7 3.04 -5.92 -3.55
CA GLY A 7 4.20 -6.69 -3.10
C GLY A 7 4.67 -7.73 -4.11
N PHE A 8 4.15 -7.71 -5.34
CA PHE A 8 4.68 -8.57 -6.39
C PHE A 8 6.03 -8.04 -6.86
N GLU A 9 7.00 -8.94 -6.99
CA GLU A 9 8.29 -8.63 -7.59
C GLU A 9 8.16 -8.32 -9.09
N ALA A 10 9.08 -7.53 -9.64
CA ALA A 10 9.12 -7.19 -11.08
C ALA A 10 9.20 -8.42 -12.01
N THR A 11 9.65 -9.57 -11.50
CA THR A 11 9.71 -10.86 -12.22
C THR A 11 8.38 -11.60 -12.25
N SER A 12 7.42 -11.20 -11.41
CA SER A 12 6.11 -11.84 -11.28
C SER A 12 5.23 -11.56 -12.49
N GLU A 13 4.49 -12.58 -12.95
CA GLU A 13 3.45 -12.39 -13.97
C GLU A 13 2.29 -11.49 -13.51
N TYR A 14 2.18 -11.27 -12.19
CA TYR A 14 1.12 -10.48 -11.56
C TYR A 14 1.50 -9.02 -11.31
N PHE A 15 2.76 -8.64 -11.56
CA PHE A 15 3.28 -7.28 -11.37
C PHE A 15 2.42 -6.25 -12.09
N HIS A 16 1.80 -5.34 -11.34
CA HIS A 16 0.80 -4.35 -11.79
C HIS A 16 -0.43 -4.91 -12.53
N ARG A 17 -0.69 -6.21 -12.47
CA ARG A 17 -1.80 -6.86 -13.21
C ARG A 17 -2.88 -7.42 -12.30
N ARG A 18 -2.51 -7.92 -11.12
CA ARG A 18 -3.46 -8.52 -10.19
C ARG A 18 -3.98 -7.49 -9.20
N LYS A 19 -5.30 -7.41 -9.06
CA LYS A 19 -5.95 -6.65 -7.99
C LYS A 19 -6.26 -7.61 -6.85
N LEU A 20 -5.78 -7.28 -5.65
CA LEU A 20 -6.06 -8.06 -4.44
C LEU A 20 -7.23 -7.45 -3.66
N GLN A 21 -7.93 -8.29 -2.90
CA GLN A 21 -8.91 -7.82 -1.92
C GLN A 21 -8.18 -7.44 -0.62
N PRO A 22 -8.57 -6.35 0.06
CA PRO A 22 -7.97 -6.00 1.34
C PRO A 22 -8.17 -7.11 2.38
N TYR A 23 -7.11 -7.41 3.13
CA TYR A 23 -7.12 -8.31 4.27
C TYR A 23 -7.44 -7.56 5.57
N ARG A 24 -6.82 -6.39 5.80
CA ARG A 24 -7.11 -5.51 6.94
C ARG A 24 -7.38 -4.10 6.49
N VAL A 25 -8.28 -3.45 7.22
CA VAL A 25 -8.66 -2.05 7.05
C VAL A 25 -8.57 -1.36 8.41
N ALA A 26 -7.97 -0.18 8.46
CA ALA A 26 -7.98 0.68 9.63
C ALA A 26 -8.32 2.11 9.24
N GLU A 27 -9.11 2.79 10.06
CA GLU A 27 -9.53 4.16 9.84
C GLU A 27 -8.93 5.07 10.92
N ALA A 28 -8.47 6.25 10.51
CA ALA A 28 -7.93 7.28 11.39
C ALA A 28 -8.31 8.67 10.84
N GLY A 29 -9.44 9.19 11.29
CA GLY A 29 -9.97 10.47 10.80
C GLY A 29 -10.32 10.39 9.31
N SER A 30 -9.66 11.20 8.48
CA SER A 30 -9.85 11.25 7.03
C SER A 30 -8.97 10.25 6.25
N VAL A 31 -8.24 9.39 6.96
CA VAL A 31 -7.29 8.44 6.38
C VAL A 31 -7.79 7.01 6.59
N THR A 32 -7.81 6.23 5.51
CA THR A 32 -8.04 4.79 5.53
C THR A 32 -6.76 4.07 5.13
N TYR A 33 -6.33 3.11 5.93
CA TYR A 33 -5.20 2.24 5.66
C TYR A 33 -5.69 0.85 5.27
N LEU A 34 -5.04 0.23 4.28
CA LEU A 34 -5.37 -1.11 3.80
C LEU A 34 -4.09 -1.94 3.65
N CYS A 35 -4.15 -3.24 3.92
CA CYS A 35 -3.11 -4.19 3.51
C CYS A 35 -3.74 -5.46 2.92
N PHE A 36 -2.95 -6.25 2.20
CA PHE A 36 -3.45 -7.36 1.36
C PHE A 36 -2.97 -8.74 1.83
N ASP A 37 -2.05 -8.79 2.78
CA ASP A 37 -1.48 -10.01 3.34
C ASP A 37 -1.22 -9.88 4.85
N ASP A 38 -0.82 -10.99 5.49
CA ASP A 38 -0.52 -11.09 6.92
C ASP A 38 0.99 -11.03 7.27
N GLY A 39 1.89 -10.81 6.31
CA GLY A 39 3.35 -10.86 6.47
C GLY A 39 3.96 -9.71 7.27
N GLU A 40 5.07 -9.92 7.98
CA GLU A 40 5.65 -8.90 8.90
C GLU A 40 5.82 -7.52 8.24
N ASN A 41 6.53 -7.47 7.10
CA ASN A 41 6.56 -6.33 6.20
C ASN A 41 5.66 -6.59 4.99
N ARG A 42 4.80 -5.63 4.69
CA ARG A 42 3.77 -5.77 3.66
C ARG A 42 3.49 -4.44 2.96
N PRO A 43 2.91 -4.47 1.76
CA PRO A 43 2.33 -3.29 1.15
C PRO A 43 1.18 -2.75 2.00
N VAL A 44 1.23 -1.46 2.28
CA VAL A 44 0.20 -0.72 3.01
C VAL A 44 -0.28 0.41 2.12
N HIS A 45 -1.54 0.41 1.72
CA HIS A 45 -2.14 1.55 1.03
C HIS A 45 -2.62 2.58 2.04
N ARG A 46 -2.49 3.85 1.69
CA ARG A 46 -3.05 4.99 2.40
C ARG A 46 -3.98 5.74 1.45
N ILE A 47 -5.24 5.81 1.84
CA ILE A 47 -6.26 6.58 1.15
C ILE A 47 -6.56 7.79 2.03
N THR A 48 -6.19 8.97 1.56
CA THR A 48 -6.44 10.23 2.26
C THR A 48 -7.54 10.98 1.51
N LYS A 49 -8.67 11.22 2.18
CA LYS A 49 -9.74 12.06 1.64
C LYS A 49 -9.59 13.48 2.16
N ASN A 50 -9.45 14.44 1.26
CA ASN A 50 -9.54 15.87 1.59
C ASN A 50 -10.77 16.49 0.91
N ASP A 51 -10.95 17.81 1.03
CA ASP A 51 -12.12 18.51 0.49
C ASP A 51 -12.15 18.57 -1.05
N THR A 52 -11.01 18.38 -1.71
CA THR A 52 -10.86 18.56 -3.15
C THR A 52 -10.69 17.25 -3.92
N GLU A 53 -10.06 16.24 -3.30
CA GLU A 53 -9.74 14.97 -3.95
C GLU A 53 -9.54 13.83 -2.93
N THR A 54 -9.41 12.61 -3.46
CA THR A 54 -8.96 11.44 -2.72
C THR A 54 -7.60 11.03 -3.25
N VAL A 55 -6.59 11.10 -2.39
CA VAL A 55 -5.22 10.73 -2.72
C VAL A 55 -5.00 9.29 -2.29
N ILE A 56 -4.46 8.47 -3.18
CA ILE A 56 -4.14 7.07 -2.91
C ILE A 56 -2.64 6.89 -3.09
N GLU A 57 -2.01 6.40 -2.03
CA GLU A 57 -0.58 6.16 -1.93
C GLU A 57 -0.33 4.78 -1.36
N TRP A 58 0.91 4.33 -1.40
CA TRP A 58 1.32 3.10 -0.72
C TRP A 58 2.73 3.18 -0.18
N ALA A 59 3.02 2.29 0.77
CA ALA A 59 4.35 2.10 1.33
C ALA A 59 4.58 0.60 1.58
N TYR A 60 5.82 0.22 1.85
CA TYR A 60 6.17 -1.13 2.28
C TYR A 60 6.74 -1.11 3.70
N GLY A 61 6.21 -1.93 4.60
CA GLY A 61 6.70 -2.02 5.97
C GLY A 61 5.71 -2.68 6.94
N ALA A 62 5.97 -2.54 8.23
CA ALA A 62 5.14 -3.14 9.26
C ALA A 62 3.78 -2.44 9.39
N TRP A 63 2.72 -3.22 9.52
CA TRP A 63 1.35 -2.70 9.69
C TRP A 63 1.18 -1.82 10.95
N ALA A 64 1.95 -2.11 12.00
CA ALA A 64 1.96 -1.31 13.23
C ALA A 64 2.36 0.15 12.95
N ASP A 65 3.26 0.36 11.99
CA ASP A 65 3.86 1.65 11.66
C ASP A 65 3.16 2.39 10.52
N ARG A 66 1.98 1.91 10.06
CA ARG A 66 1.22 2.46 8.93
C ARG A 66 1.04 3.99 8.93
N ALA A 67 1.04 4.65 10.09
CA ALA A 67 0.91 6.11 10.14
C ALA A 67 2.20 6.85 9.74
N THR A 68 3.35 6.22 9.90
CA THR A 68 4.69 6.84 9.81
C THR A 68 5.55 6.27 8.68
N LEU A 69 5.03 5.34 7.88
CA LEU A 69 5.74 4.82 6.70
C LEU A 69 6.01 5.90 5.65
N ASN A 70 6.99 5.67 4.80
CA ASN A 70 7.30 6.54 3.67
C ASN A 70 6.41 6.16 2.48
N TYR A 71 5.36 6.96 2.27
CA TYR A 71 4.37 6.75 1.22
C TYR A 71 4.82 7.34 -0.11
N VAL A 72 4.58 6.58 -1.18
CA VAL A 72 4.77 6.98 -2.57
C VAL A 72 3.43 6.90 -3.33
N PRO A 73 3.26 7.60 -4.46
CA PRO A 73 2.08 7.47 -5.31
C PRO A 73 1.75 6.01 -5.66
N ILE A 74 0.46 5.69 -5.76
CA ILE A 74 -0.03 4.29 -5.96
C ILE A 74 0.50 3.60 -7.22
N ASN A 75 0.97 4.37 -8.20
CA ASN A 75 1.50 3.90 -9.48
C ASN A 75 3.04 3.84 -9.51
N GLU A 76 3.71 4.20 -8.42
CA GLU A 76 5.17 4.03 -8.29
C GLU A 76 5.52 2.65 -7.74
N THR A 77 6.74 2.21 -8.05
CA THR A 77 7.33 0.97 -7.55
C THR A 77 8.34 1.31 -6.45
N LEU A 78 8.63 0.37 -5.56
CA LEU A 78 9.63 0.55 -4.51
C LEU A 78 10.77 -0.45 -4.66
N GLU A 79 11.98 -0.02 -4.30
CA GLU A 79 13.09 -0.93 -4.03
C GLU A 79 13.09 -1.29 -2.54
N VAL A 80 12.98 -2.59 -2.25
CA VAL A 80 13.01 -3.17 -0.90
C VAL A 80 14.20 -4.08 -0.65
#